data_AF-A0A6A3NNT6-F1
#
_entry.id   AF-A0A6A3NNT6-F1
#
_cell.length_a   1.000
_cell.length_b   1.000
_cell.length_c   1.000
_cell.angle_alpha   90.00
_cell.angle_beta   90.00
_cell.angle_gamma   90.00
#
_symmetry.space_group_name_H-M   'P 1'
#
loop_
_entity.id
_entity.type
_entity.pdbx_description
1 polymer ?
#
loop_
_entity_poly.entity_id
_entity_poly.type
_entity_poly.pdbx_seq_one_letter_code
_entity_poly.pdbx_strand_id
1 'polypeptide(L)'
;MVNQALSVNSGGTSYGTTSTNNHPESAPLLKSSQSPPQRRLSQWYTNMFMINFLEFATESSRGIVLPTLFLYTSSLGGDLAFMGFINALFSVGRLLSSTAFGWMCDRYSFRSVYLISTFICLVGNVIYLIADEHMAGSLTALAASRFIVGFGGGNRSVCRADVASITTINQRLPYLTILVGVVFLGYALTPGLGSLVAETDLLFCGVHFNKFTSPGMILVVLNVLTIFGILTVYDDNVTVHDGPEEEEVEGEPTSNTLSNPTLMPDRIVHIGVGVFIFLNFNARGILSVFETVNVPLFIAATDSDPESVSAVVDASNFQFYLGLLGLLSYFSIEFFRHKIRNENWVHLGFAMVLAGNVLLALVPENMTFTQLSLAEFLVWSVGCPISTTVVLAAFSKLLGGRPQGTLMGLLGSTACISRSVLPLLPAVVSTLEPVFWINIVLCASSIVLLWWYTGLVHRTKMAMLADVESAYRVVSPPNDPRSPLGSDKADFPEND
;
A
#
# COMPACT_ATOMS: atom_id res chain seq x y z
N MET A 1 -38.36 18.91 38.07
CA MET A 1 -38.68 18.59 39.48
C MET A 1 -37.42 18.00 40.08
N VAL A 2 -36.52 18.82 40.63
CA VAL A 2 -36.51 19.39 41.99
C VAL A 2 -36.25 18.32 43.07
N ASN A 3 -35.01 18.38 43.60
CA ASN A 3 -34.52 18.18 44.97
C ASN A 3 -34.93 16.96 45.83
N GLN A 4 -33.91 16.29 46.37
CA GLN A 4 -33.54 16.15 47.81
C GLN A 4 -32.85 14.79 48.06
N ALA A 5 -31.99 14.54 49.05
CA ALA A 5 -30.98 15.28 49.83
C ALA A 5 -30.43 14.29 50.91
N LEU A 6 -29.13 14.38 51.20
CA LEU A 6 -28.44 14.20 52.51
C LEU A 6 -28.12 12.81 53.13
N SER A 7 -26.82 12.62 53.40
CA SER A 7 -26.22 12.34 54.73
C SER A 7 -24.71 12.65 54.67
N VAL A 8 -24.22 13.84 55.08
CA VAL A 8 -23.67 14.21 56.40
C VAL A 8 -22.66 13.20 57.00
N ASN A 9 -21.38 13.59 57.04
CA ASN A 9 -20.54 13.35 58.22
C ASN A 9 -19.55 14.52 58.40
N SER A 10 -19.33 14.87 59.66
CA SER A 10 -18.85 16.15 60.17
C SER A 10 -17.46 16.06 60.83
N GLY A 11 -16.73 17.18 60.84
CA GLY A 11 -15.59 17.47 61.73
C GLY A 11 -14.34 17.93 60.96
N GLY A 12 -13.72 19.08 61.20
CA GLY A 12 -13.86 20.09 62.23
C GLY A 12 -13.16 21.40 61.80
N THR A 13 -13.48 22.45 62.53
CA THR A 13 -13.18 23.89 62.37
C THR A 13 -11.71 24.30 62.51
N SER A 14 -11.29 25.32 61.74
CA SER A 14 -10.51 26.46 62.28
C SER A 14 -10.72 27.72 61.43
N TYR A 15 -11.01 28.84 62.11
CA TYR A 15 -11.28 30.17 61.58
C TYR A 15 -9.98 30.99 61.45
N GLY A 16 -9.87 31.81 60.41
CA GLY A 16 -8.84 32.85 60.26
C GLY A 16 -9.22 33.87 59.18
N THR A 17 -9.33 35.12 59.59
CA THR A 17 -9.96 36.28 58.94
C THR A 17 -9.21 36.90 57.74
N THR A 18 -10.02 37.45 56.83
CA THR A 18 -9.78 38.40 55.72
C THR A 18 -8.56 39.32 55.77
N SER A 19 -7.89 39.49 54.62
CA SER A 19 -7.46 40.80 54.12
C SER A 19 -7.36 40.79 52.59
N THR A 20 -8.09 41.72 51.99
CA THR A 20 -8.08 42.12 50.58
C THR A 20 -6.75 42.77 50.20
N ASN A 21 -6.13 42.36 49.09
CA ASN A 21 -5.40 43.29 48.22
C ASN A 21 -5.21 42.71 46.81
N ASN A 22 -5.44 43.58 45.84
CA ASN A 22 -5.42 43.36 44.41
C ASN A 22 -4.01 43.07 43.87
N HIS A 23 -3.87 42.00 43.09
CA HIS A 23 -3.05 41.90 41.87
C HIS A 23 -3.44 40.61 41.14
N PRO A 24 -3.76 40.61 39.84
CA PRO A 24 -3.82 39.38 39.07
C PRO A 24 -2.38 38.94 38.79
N GLU A 25 -1.78 38.18 39.70
CA GLU A 25 -0.59 37.40 39.37
C GLU A 25 -1.01 36.37 38.32
N SER A 26 -0.50 36.60 37.11
CA SER A 26 -0.47 35.65 36.01
C SER A 26 0.02 34.30 36.53
N ALA A 27 -0.90 33.35 36.69
CA ALA A 27 -0.55 31.95 36.82
C ALA A 27 0.35 31.59 35.63
N PRO A 28 1.55 31.03 35.84
CA PRO A 28 2.33 30.54 34.72
C PRO A 28 1.52 29.38 34.12
N LEU A 29 1.05 29.57 32.88
CA LEU A 29 0.63 28.47 32.02
C LEU A 29 1.87 27.61 31.77
N LEU A 30 2.19 26.73 32.72
CA LEU A 30 3.03 25.57 32.50
C LEU A 30 2.27 24.64 31.55
N LYS A 31 2.32 24.94 30.26
CA LYS A 31 2.24 23.90 29.23
C LYS A 31 3.49 23.06 29.43
N SER A 32 3.39 22.05 30.29
CA SER A 32 4.40 21.02 30.38
C SER A 32 4.32 20.21 29.10
N SER A 33 5.05 20.64 28.06
CA SER A 33 5.48 19.74 26.99
C SER A 33 6.47 18.77 27.61
N GLN A 34 5.96 17.80 28.38
CA GLN A 34 6.77 16.73 28.93
C GLN A 34 6.94 15.72 27.81
N SER A 35 8.15 15.68 27.26
CA SER A 35 8.60 14.61 26.39
C SER A 35 8.18 13.25 26.96
N PRO A 36 7.63 12.34 26.15
CA PRO A 36 7.16 11.05 26.66
C PRO A 36 8.31 10.34 27.39
N PRO A 37 8.03 9.63 28.50
CA PRO A 37 9.05 8.86 29.20
C PRO A 37 9.76 7.94 28.19
N GLN A 38 11.10 7.89 28.19
CA GLN A 38 11.89 7.15 27.19
C GLN A 38 11.40 5.70 26.96
N ARG A 39 10.86 5.06 28.00
CA ARG A 39 10.26 3.72 27.93
C ARG A 39 9.00 3.65 27.06
N ARG A 40 8.12 4.67 27.10
CA ARG A 40 6.91 4.72 26.26
C ARG A 40 7.25 4.98 24.80
N LEU A 41 8.25 5.83 24.53
CA LEU A 41 8.76 6.06 23.18
C LEU A 41 9.37 4.78 22.57
N SER A 42 10.15 4.03 23.35
CA SER A 42 10.68 2.74 22.90
C SER A 42 9.56 1.73 22.60
N GLN A 43 8.52 1.67 23.44
CA GLN A 43 7.36 0.81 23.20
C GLN A 43 6.59 1.22 21.94
N TRP A 44 6.49 2.53 21.66
CA TRP A 44 5.88 3.04 20.44
C TRP A 44 6.63 2.57 19.18
N TYR A 45 7.96 2.72 19.16
CA TYR A 45 8.78 2.21 18.05
C TYR A 45 8.67 0.69 17.91
N THR A 46 8.52 -0.02 19.03
CA THR A 46 8.36 -1.46 19.04
C THR A 46 7.01 -1.87 18.43
N ASN A 47 5.90 -1.20 18.77
CA ASN A 47 4.62 -1.41 18.11
C ASN A 47 4.71 -1.11 16.61
N MET A 48 5.34 0.01 16.22
CA MET A 48 5.54 0.36 14.81
C MET A 48 6.33 -0.72 14.08
N PHE A 49 7.40 -1.25 14.67
CA PHE A 49 8.15 -2.39 14.13
C PHE A 49 7.27 -3.64 13.99
N MET A 50 6.48 -3.98 15.00
CA MET A 50 5.60 -5.15 14.96
C MET A 50 4.53 -5.05 13.87
N ILE A 51 3.93 -3.87 13.65
CA ILE A 51 2.98 -3.64 12.56
C ILE A 51 3.64 -3.86 11.21
N ASN A 52 4.85 -3.32 11.03
CA ASN A 52 5.63 -3.50 9.79
C ASN A 52 6.05 -4.96 9.59
N PHE A 53 6.51 -5.64 10.64
CA PHE A 53 6.92 -7.05 10.57
C PHE A 53 5.74 -7.98 10.21
N LEU A 54 4.55 -7.72 10.76
CA LEU A 54 3.31 -8.41 10.39
C LEU A 54 2.99 -8.25 8.90
N GLU A 55 3.03 -7.02 8.37
CA GLU A 55 2.76 -6.76 6.95
C GLU A 55 3.84 -7.40 6.07
N PHE A 56 5.12 -7.33 6.48
CA PHE A 56 6.23 -8.02 5.82
C PHE A 56 5.98 -9.53 5.72
N ALA A 57 5.66 -10.20 6.84
CA ALA A 57 5.41 -11.64 6.87
C ALA A 57 4.20 -12.04 6.00
N THR A 58 3.16 -11.20 6.01
CA THR A 58 1.96 -11.38 5.19
C THR A 58 2.30 -11.31 3.69
N GLU A 59 3.03 -10.28 3.26
CA GLU A 59 3.40 -10.12 1.85
C GLU A 59 4.48 -11.12 1.39
N SER A 60 5.35 -11.54 2.30
CA SER A 60 6.30 -12.63 2.07
C SER A 60 5.60 -13.92 1.66
N SER A 61 4.38 -14.16 2.18
CA SER A 61 3.59 -15.33 1.79
C SER A 61 3.20 -15.35 0.32
N ARG A 62 3.20 -14.20 -0.36
CA ARG A 62 3.06 -14.11 -1.81
C ARG A 62 4.42 -14.14 -2.52
N GLY A 63 5.41 -13.40 -2.03
CA GLY A 63 6.72 -13.27 -2.67
C GLY A 63 7.56 -14.55 -2.65
N ILE A 64 7.68 -15.24 -1.51
CA ILE A 64 8.53 -16.43 -1.34
C ILE A 64 8.11 -17.58 -2.26
N VAL A 65 6.80 -17.76 -2.45
CA VAL A 65 6.25 -18.87 -3.25
C VAL A 65 6.17 -18.51 -4.74
N LEU A 66 6.25 -17.24 -5.10
CA LEU A 66 6.08 -16.76 -6.47
C LEU A 66 6.97 -17.49 -7.51
N PRO A 67 8.29 -17.70 -7.28
CA PRO A 67 9.14 -18.34 -8.28
C PRO A 67 8.90 -19.86 -8.39
N THR A 68 8.40 -20.50 -7.33
CA THR A 68 8.18 -21.95 -7.29
C THR A 68 6.75 -22.35 -7.66
N LEU A 69 5.79 -21.42 -7.58
CA LEU A 69 4.36 -21.74 -7.66
C LEU A 69 3.95 -22.42 -8.98
N PHE A 70 4.53 -21.99 -10.11
CA PHE A 70 4.28 -22.60 -11.41
C PHE A 70 4.76 -24.05 -11.45
N LEU A 71 6.03 -24.26 -11.09
CA LEU A 71 6.67 -25.57 -11.13
C LEU A 71 6.04 -26.52 -10.12
N TYR A 72 5.66 -26.02 -8.94
CA TYR A 72 4.93 -26.79 -7.95
C TYR A 72 3.55 -27.22 -8.45
N THR A 73 2.80 -26.30 -9.06
CA THR A 73 1.50 -26.63 -9.65
C THR A 73 1.65 -27.70 -10.74
N SER A 74 2.68 -27.57 -11.57
CA SER A 74 2.98 -28.51 -12.65
C SER A 74 3.36 -29.89 -12.13
N SER A 75 4.14 -29.97 -11.04
CA SER A 75 4.52 -31.24 -10.42
C SER A 75 3.33 -31.99 -9.82
N LEU A 76 2.32 -31.27 -9.35
CA LEU A 76 1.04 -31.83 -8.90
C LEU A 76 0.07 -32.20 -10.05
N GLY A 77 0.48 -32.04 -11.31
CA GLY A 77 -0.34 -32.31 -12.50
C GLY A 77 -1.30 -31.18 -12.91
N GLY A 78 -1.12 -29.97 -12.35
CA GLY A 78 -1.83 -28.78 -12.78
C GLY A 78 -1.16 -28.10 -13.97
N ASP A 79 -1.86 -27.16 -14.59
CA ASP A 79 -1.37 -26.39 -15.74
C ASP A 79 -1.27 -24.89 -15.42
N LEU A 80 -0.92 -24.09 -16.43
CA LEU A 80 -0.86 -22.63 -16.30
C LEU A 80 -2.22 -22.03 -15.90
N ALA A 81 -3.33 -22.65 -16.33
CA ALA A 81 -4.67 -22.23 -15.97
C ALA A 81 -4.92 -22.39 -14.47
N PHE A 82 -4.50 -23.52 -13.90
CA PHE A 82 -4.59 -23.76 -12.47
C PHE A 82 -3.69 -22.80 -11.67
N MET A 83 -2.49 -22.48 -12.16
CA MET A 83 -1.63 -21.46 -11.54
C MET A 83 -2.31 -20.08 -11.50
N GLY A 84 -2.93 -19.66 -12.61
CA GLY A 84 -3.74 -18.44 -12.65
C GLY A 84 -4.89 -18.47 -11.65
N PHE A 85 -5.57 -19.61 -11.54
CA PHE A 85 -6.68 -19.84 -10.60
C PHE A 85 -6.26 -19.73 -9.13
N ILE A 86 -5.14 -20.33 -8.73
CA ILE A 86 -4.66 -20.22 -7.34
C ILE A 86 -4.18 -18.80 -7.00
N ASN A 87 -3.57 -18.09 -7.96
CA ASN A 87 -3.23 -16.66 -7.81
C ASN A 87 -4.48 -15.80 -7.64
N ALA A 88 -5.55 -16.13 -8.37
CA ALA A 88 -6.84 -15.48 -8.23
C ALA A 88 -7.49 -15.74 -6.87
N LEU A 89 -7.47 -16.98 -6.39
CA LEU A 89 -8.01 -17.38 -5.08
C LEU A 89 -7.36 -16.63 -3.92
N PHE A 90 -6.03 -16.43 -3.96
CA PHE A 90 -5.34 -15.60 -2.97
C PHE A 90 -5.94 -14.18 -2.93
N SER A 91 -6.13 -13.56 -4.10
CA SER A 91 -6.70 -12.21 -4.20
C SER A 91 -8.17 -12.15 -3.77
N VAL A 92 -8.96 -13.19 -4.06
CA VAL A 92 -10.36 -13.31 -3.62
C VAL A 92 -10.42 -13.42 -2.10
N GLY A 93 -9.63 -14.31 -1.49
CA GLY A 93 -9.56 -14.47 -0.04
C GLY A 93 -9.26 -13.13 0.64
N ARG A 94 -8.27 -12.40 0.13
CA ARG A 94 -7.87 -11.08 0.65
C ARG A 94 -8.94 -10.01 0.51
N LEU A 95 -9.69 -10.01 -0.60
CA LEU A 95 -10.80 -9.09 -0.80
C LEU A 95 -11.88 -9.32 0.25
N LEU A 96 -12.30 -10.58 0.42
CA LEU A 96 -13.36 -10.95 1.36
C LEU A 96 -12.98 -10.58 2.80
N SER A 97 -11.76 -10.94 3.22
CA SER A 97 -11.31 -10.70 4.58
C SER A 97 -11.00 -9.24 4.87
N SER A 98 -10.63 -8.41 3.88
CA SER A 98 -10.36 -6.98 4.11
C SER A 98 -11.54 -6.22 4.71
N THR A 99 -12.76 -6.59 4.30
CA THR A 99 -14.00 -6.02 4.87
C THR A 99 -14.30 -6.62 6.24
N ALA A 100 -14.13 -7.93 6.40
CA ALA A 100 -14.36 -8.64 7.67
C ALA A 100 -13.43 -8.15 8.78
N PHE A 101 -12.13 -8.01 8.49
CA PHE A 101 -11.14 -7.51 9.44
C PHE A 101 -11.28 -6.01 9.71
N GLY A 102 -11.72 -5.21 8.72
CA GLY A 102 -12.11 -3.82 8.97
C GLY A 102 -13.24 -3.73 10.00
N TRP A 103 -14.31 -4.49 9.80
CA TRP A 103 -15.44 -4.58 10.73
C TRP A 103 -15.04 -5.11 12.13
N MET A 104 -14.06 -6.02 12.18
CA MET A 104 -13.56 -6.58 13.43
C MET A 104 -12.67 -5.58 14.18
N CYS A 105 -11.86 -4.81 13.46
CA CYS A 105 -11.03 -3.73 14.00
C CYS A 105 -11.87 -2.63 14.67
N ASP A 106 -13.10 -2.39 14.20
CA ASP A 106 -14.00 -1.41 14.81
C ASP A 106 -14.61 -1.89 16.15
N ARG A 107 -14.58 -3.20 16.43
CA ARG A 107 -15.21 -3.82 17.62
C ARG A 107 -14.24 -4.44 18.61
N TYR A 108 -13.07 -4.85 18.14
CA TYR A 108 -12.07 -5.59 18.90
C TYR A 108 -10.71 -4.86 18.80
N SER A 109 -9.77 -5.22 19.68
CA SER A 109 -8.43 -4.63 19.64
C SER A 109 -7.65 -5.03 18.38
N PHE A 110 -6.73 -4.16 17.94
CA PHE A 110 -5.79 -4.44 16.85
C PHE A 110 -5.05 -5.77 17.05
N ARG A 111 -4.55 -6.01 18.28
CA ARG A 111 -3.91 -7.27 18.67
C ARG A 111 -4.77 -8.49 18.36
N SER A 112 -6.07 -8.44 18.67
CA SER A 112 -6.98 -9.56 18.43
C SER A 112 -7.11 -9.85 16.93
N VAL A 113 -7.21 -8.79 16.12
CA VAL A 113 -7.30 -8.91 14.66
C VAL A 113 -6.02 -9.47 14.06
N TYR A 114 -4.86 -9.00 14.52
CA TYR A 114 -3.56 -9.51 14.10
C TYR A 114 -3.41 -11.00 14.41
N LEU A 115 -3.69 -11.43 15.64
CA LEU A 115 -3.59 -12.84 16.02
C LEU A 115 -4.48 -13.75 15.17
N ILE A 116 -5.75 -13.36 14.96
CA ILE A 116 -6.68 -14.14 14.12
C ILE A 116 -6.18 -14.19 12.67
N SER A 117 -5.81 -13.05 12.10
CA SER A 117 -5.36 -12.97 10.71
C SER A 117 -4.09 -13.80 10.46
N THR A 118 -3.09 -13.70 11.33
CA THR A 118 -1.84 -14.44 11.23
C THR A 118 -2.03 -15.93 11.52
N PHE A 119 -2.93 -16.29 12.43
CA PHE A 119 -3.28 -17.70 12.65
C PHE A 119 -3.91 -18.33 11.40
N ILE A 120 -4.79 -17.61 10.71
CA ILE A 120 -5.36 -18.05 9.43
C ILE A 120 -4.22 -18.23 8.39
N CYS A 121 -3.29 -17.27 8.28
CA CYS A 121 -2.11 -17.40 7.42
C CYS A 121 -1.26 -18.62 7.78
N LEU A 122 -1.03 -18.88 9.06
CA LEU A 122 -0.28 -20.03 9.56
C LEU A 122 -0.93 -21.34 9.11
N VAL A 123 -2.24 -21.50 9.31
CA VAL A 123 -3.00 -22.68 8.87
C VAL A 123 -2.86 -22.86 7.36
N GLY A 124 -3.04 -21.79 6.58
CA GLY A 124 -2.89 -21.85 5.12
C GLY A 124 -1.48 -22.25 4.68
N ASN A 125 -0.43 -21.76 5.34
CA ASN A 125 0.96 -22.11 5.03
C ASN A 125 1.34 -23.53 5.51
N VAL A 126 0.72 -24.04 6.57
CA VAL A 126 0.83 -25.47 6.93
C VAL A 126 0.16 -26.34 5.87
N ILE A 127 -1.02 -25.96 5.37
CA ILE A 127 -1.68 -26.69 4.27
C ILE A 127 -0.82 -26.67 2.99
N TYR A 128 -0.14 -25.55 2.69
CA TYR A 128 0.81 -25.49 1.58
C TYR A 128 1.93 -26.52 1.74
N LEU A 129 2.51 -26.56 2.93
CA LEU A 129 3.67 -27.40 3.25
C LEU A 129 3.37 -28.90 3.07
N ILE A 130 2.14 -29.31 3.37
CA ILE A 130 1.71 -30.71 3.28
C ILE A 130 1.07 -31.08 1.93
N ALA A 131 0.91 -30.13 0.99
CA ALA A 131 0.28 -30.38 -0.30
C ALA A 131 1.24 -31.12 -1.24
N ASP A 132 1.61 -32.34 -0.88
CA ASP A 132 2.59 -33.15 -1.60
C ASP A 132 1.96 -34.02 -2.69
N GLU A 133 2.77 -34.46 -3.66
CA GLU A 133 2.36 -35.34 -4.78
C GLU A 133 1.72 -36.65 -4.30
N HIS A 134 2.15 -37.16 -3.15
CA HIS A 134 1.64 -38.40 -2.57
C HIS A 134 0.28 -38.25 -1.88
N MET A 135 -0.24 -37.02 -1.75
CA MET A 135 -1.55 -36.76 -1.12
C MET A 135 -2.67 -36.69 -2.17
N ALA A 136 -3.74 -37.46 -1.95
CA ALA A 136 -4.95 -37.35 -2.75
C ALA A 136 -5.54 -35.93 -2.66
N GLY A 137 -5.75 -35.28 -3.81
CA GLY A 137 -6.28 -33.91 -3.86
C GLY A 137 -5.25 -32.81 -3.59
N SER A 138 -3.96 -33.07 -3.81
CA SER A 138 -2.85 -32.11 -3.65
C SER A 138 -3.10 -30.75 -4.31
N LEU A 139 -3.61 -30.70 -5.55
CA LEU A 139 -4.00 -29.46 -6.23
C LEU A 139 -5.09 -28.68 -5.47
N THR A 140 -6.08 -29.38 -4.92
CA THR A 140 -7.15 -28.74 -4.14
C THR A 140 -6.65 -28.21 -2.80
N ALA A 141 -5.72 -28.92 -2.15
CA ALA A 141 -5.03 -28.42 -0.96
C ALA A 141 -4.14 -27.20 -1.29
N LEU A 142 -3.46 -27.27 -2.44
CA LEU A 142 -2.94 -26.20 -3.28
C LEU A 142 -3.76 -24.90 -3.19
N ALA A 143 -4.90 -24.97 -3.84
CA ALA A 143 -5.88 -23.89 -3.97
C ALA A 143 -6.42 -23.42 -2.62
N ALA A 144 -6.77 -24.35 -1.73
CA ALA A 144 -7.29 -24.04 -0.40
C ALA A 144 -6.25 -23.27 0.44
N SER A 145 -4.99 -23.70 0.42
CA SER A 145 -3.88 -22.99 1.05
C SER A 145 -3.81 -21.55 0.55
N ARG A 146 -3.75 -21.34 -0.77
CA ARG A 146 -3.64 -19.99 -1.35
C ARG A 146 -4.81 -19.10 -0.98
N PHE A 147 -6.04 -19.63 -0.98
CA PHE A 147 -7.22 -18.91 -0.53
C PHE A 147 -7.12 -18.53 0.96
N ILE A 148 -6.77 -19.47 1.83
CA ILE A 148 -6.69 -19.27 3.29
C ILE A 148 -5.60 -18.25 3.63
N VAL A 149 -4.40 -18.36 3.03
CA VAL A 149 -3.33 -17.37 3.23
C VAL A 149 -3.76 -16.01 2.72
N GLY A 150 -4.40 -15.94 1.54
CA GLY A 150 -4.97 -14.69 1.03
C GLY A 150 -5.99 -14.08 1.98
N PHE A 151 -6.87 -14.91 2.57
CA PHE A 151 -7.84 -14.49 3.57
C PHE A 151 -7.14 -13.93 4.83
N GLY A 152 -6.15 -14.61 5.37
CA GLY A 152 -5.36 -14.08 6.49
C GLY A 152 -4.66 -12.75 6.15
N GLY A 153 -4.21 -12.58 4.91
CA GLY A 153 -3.54 -11.36 4.45
C GLY A 153 -4.42 -10.13 4.16
N GLY A 154 -5.71 -10.18 4.50
CA GLY A 154 -6.64 -9.04 4.35
C GLY A 154 -6.46 -7.92 5.38
N ASN A 155 -5.50 -8.06 6.30
CA ASN A 155 -5.30 -7.15 7.44
C ASN A 155 -4.57 -5.83 7.08
N ARG A 156 -4.17 -5.60 5.82
CA ARG A 156 -3.50 -4.35 5.40
C ARG A 156 -4.27 -3.06 5.73
N SER A 157 -5.60 -3.09 5.66
CA SER A 157 -6.43 -1.94 6.08
C SER A 157 -6.32 -1.69 7.59
N VAL A 158 -6.22 -2.75 8.38
CA VAL A 158 -6.05 -2.74 9.84
C VAL A 158 -4.68 -2.18 10.20
N CYS A 159 -3.60 -2.62 9.55
CA CYS A 159 -2.26 -2.07 9.76
C CYS A 159 -2.19 -0.56 9.49
N ARG A 160 -2.85 -0.10 8.41
CA ARG A 160 -2.94 1.35 8.12
C ARG A 160 -3.76 2.11 9.18
N ALA A 161 -4.83 1.51 9.69
CA ALA A 161 -5.64 2.10 10.75
C ALA A 161 -4.87 2.18 12.08
N ASP A 162 -4.10 1.14 12.41
CA ASP A 162 -3.27 1.08 13.60
C ASP A 162 -2.16 2.14 13.58
N VAL A 163 -1.38 2.20 12.49
CA VAL A 163 -0.38 3.28 12.27
C VAL A 163 -1.04 4.65 12.41
N ALA A 164 -2.23 4.85 11.82
CA ALA A 164 -2.94 6.12 11.92
C ALA A 164 -3.44 6.44 13.34
N SER A 165 -3.68 5.42 14.18
CA SER A 165 -4.14 5.58 15.56
C SER A 165 -3.02 5.97 16.53
N ILE A 166 -1.78 5.52 16.26
CA ILE A 166 -0.60 5.83 17.07
C ILE A 166 0.25 6.99 16.50
N THR A 167 -0.15 7.60 15.38
CA THR A 167 0.54 8.75 14.77
C THR A 167 -0.36 9.99 14.68
N THR A 168 0.25 11.17 14.85
CA THR A 168 -0.45 12.43 14.62
C THR A 168 -0.65 12.69 13.12
N ILE A 169 -1.57 13.59 12.78
CA ILE A 169 -1.90 13.90 11.37
C ILE A 169 -0.67 14.41 10.61
N ASN A 170 0.20 15.19 11.26
CA ASN A 170 1.37 15.82 10.64
C ASN A 170 2.48 14.82 10.33
N GLN A 171 2.70 13.81 11.19
CA GLN A 171 3.77 12.82 11.02
C GLN A 171 3.32 11.49 10.41
N ARG A 172 2.01 11.27 10.22
CA ARG A 172 1.45 10.00 9.73
C ARG A 172 1.96 9.58 8.35
N LEU A 173 2.11 10.54 7.43
CA LEU A 173 2.47 10.26 6.04
C LEU A 173 3.81 9.50 5.91
N PRO A 174 4.91 9.94 6.57
CA PRO A 174 6.15 9.16 6.64
C PRO A 174 5.96 7.71 7.08
N TYR A 175 5.24 7.45 8.18
CA TYR A 175 5.06 6.10 8.70
C TYR A 175 4.19 5.21 7.82
N LEU A 176 3.14 5.77 7.20
CA LEU A 176 2.37 5.05 6.18
C LEU A 176 3.21 4.74 4.93
N THR A 177 4.17 5.61 4.59
CA THR A 177 5.10 5.39 3.47
C THR A 177 6.08 4.26 3.80
N ILE A 178 6.61 4.22 5.02
CA ILE A 178 7.44 3.10 5.50
C ILE A 178 6.65 1.79 5.39
N LEU A 179 5.40 1.76 5.83
CA LEU A 179 4.54 0.56 5.72
C LEU A 179 4.39 0.09 4.27
N VAL A 180 4.18 1.00 3.32
CA VAL A 180 4.14 0.66 1.87
C VAL A 180 5.49 0.16 1.36
N GLY A 181 6.59 0.73 1.85
CA GLY A 181 7.94 0.25 1.55
C GLY A 181 8.16 -1.19 2.03
N VAL A 182 7.66 -1.53 3.22
CA VAL A 182 7.75 -2.88 3.79
C VAL A 182 6.88 -3.88 3.03
N VAL A 183 5.69 -3.48 2.57
CA VAL A 183 4.87 -4.29 1.64
C VAL A 183 5.68 -4.66 0.41
N PHE A 184 6.33 -3.67 -0.21
CA PHE A 184 7.15 -3.92 -1.39
C PHE A 184 8.35 -4.81 -1.06
N LEU A 185 9.03 -4.59 0.07
CA LEU A 185 10.14 -5.42 0.52
C LEU A 185 9.73 -6.89 0.69
N GLY A 186 8.61 -7.13 1.38
CA GLY A 186 8.06 -8.46 1.61
C GLY A 186 7.61 -9.16 0.32
N TYR A 187 7.13 -8.42 -0.67
CA TYR A 187 6.73 -8.99 -1.94
C TYR A 187 7.90 -9.20 -2.93
N ALA A 188 8.76 -8.21 -3.09
CA ALA A 188 9.71 -8.14 -4.20
C ALA A 188 11.07 -8.77 -3.89
N LEU A 189 11.54 -8.73 -2.65
CA LEU A 189 12.87 -9.26 -2.28
C LEU A 189 12.82 -10.65 -1.66
N THR A 190 11.64 -11.14 -1.30
CA THR A 190 11.53 -12.46 -0.67
C THR A 190 11.54 -13.66 -1.62
N PRO A 191 11.33 -13.56 -2.96
CA PRO A 191 11.59 -14.68 -3.87
C PRO A 191 12.97 -15.32 -3.68
N GLY A 192 13.99 -14.51 -3.38
CA GLY A 192 15.36 -14.99 -3.11
C GLY A 192 15.51 -15.77 -1.80
N LEU A 193 14.53 -15.76 -0.89
CA LEU A 193 14.54 -16.60 0.31
C LEU A 193 14.13 -18.04 -0.01
N GLY A 194 13.32 -18.26 -1.06
CA GLY A 194 12.92 -19.59 -1.49
C GLY A 194 14.09 -20.44 -1.99
N SER A 195 15.10 -19.82 -2.62
CA SER A 195 16.30 -20.53 -3.09
C SER A 195 17.16 -21.09 -1.96
N LEU A 196 17.17 -20.44 -0.79
CA LEU A 196 17.96 -20.89 0.37
C LEU A 196 17.55 -22.26 0.89
N VAL A 197 16.30 -22.66 0.62
CA VAL A 197 15.72 -23.94 1.04
C VAL A 197 15.43 -24.86 -0.15
N ALA A 198 15.78 -24.46 -1.37
CA ALA A 198 15.48 -25.22 -2.59
C ALA A 198 16.22 -26.57 -2.67
N GLU A 199 17.40 -26.69 -2.05
CA GLU A 199 18.15 -27.95 -1.97
C GLU A 199 17.65 -28.91 -0.87
N THR A 200 16.61 -28.52 -0.13
CA THR A 200 16.06 -29.38 0.93
C THR A 200 15.31 -30.55 0.28
N ASP A 201 15.75 -31.77 0.58
CA ASP A 201 15.06 -33.01 0.25
C ASP A 201 15.05 -33.91 1.49
N LEU A 202 14.03 -33.73 2.35
CA LEU A 202 13.93 -34.40 3.64
C LEU A 202 12.51 -34.91 3.87
N LEU A 203 12.37 -36.16 4.32
CA LEU A 203 11.11 -36.70 4.83
C LEU A 203 11.10 -36.55 6.35
N PHE A 204 10.33 -35.60 6.88
CA PHE A 204 10.21 -35.38 8.33
C PHE A 204 8.74 -35.46 8.77
N CYS A 205 8.46 -36.27 9.79
CA CYS A 205 7.10 -36.51 10.32
C CYS A 205 6.05 -36.89 9.25
N GLY A 206 6.43 -37.62 8.19
CA GLY A 206 5.53 -38.03 7.12
C GLY A 206 5.21 -36.94 6.10
N VAL A 207 5.88 -35.78 6.18
CA VAL A 207 5.80 -34.69 5.19
C VAL A 207 7.09 -34.66 4.39
N HIS A 208 6.96 -34.63 3.06
CA HIS A 208 8.10 -34.55 2.15
C HIS A 208 8.47 -33.07 1.91
N PHE A 209 9.60 -32.67 2.45
CA PHE A 209 10.18 -31.35 2.25
C PHE A 209 11.05 -31.40 1.02
N ASN A 210 10.51 -30.91 -0.10
CA ASN A 210 11.22 -30.77 -1.37
C ASN A 210 11.37 -29.28 -1.72
N LYS A 211 11.99 -29.00 -2.86
CA LYS A 211 12.17 -27.64 -3.42
C LYS A 211 10.89 -26.81 -3.59
N PHE A 212 9.71 -27.43 -3.61
CA PHE A 212 8.42 -26.77 -3.79
C PHE A 212 7.65 -26.52 -2.48
N THR A 213 7.74 -27.46 -1.53
CA THR A 213 7.11 -27.38 -0.21
C THR A 213 7.97 -26.63 0.80
N SER A 214 9.30 -26.72 0.71
CA SER A 214 10.25 -26.09 1.64
C SER A 214 10.12 -24.56 1.78
N PRO A 215 9.75 -23.77 0.75
CA PRO A 215 9.42 -22.35 0.91
C PRO A 215 8.29 -22.10 1.94
N GLY A 216 7.37 -23.06 2.09
CA GLY A 216 6.31 -23.04 3.10
C GLY A 216 6.84 -23.06 4.54
N MET A 217 7.99 -23.68 4.80
CA MET A 217 8.60 -23.69 6.14
C MET A 217 9.00 -22.29 6.59
N ILE A 218 9.61 -21.51 5.69
CA ILE A 218 10.00 -20.12 5.97
C ILE A 218 8.75 -19.32 6.35
N LEU A 219 7.65 -19.51 5.63
CA LEU A 219 6.39 -18.85 5.91
C LEU A 219 5.76 -19.28 7.24
N VAL A 220 5.80 -20.57 7.58
CA VAL A 220 5.35 -21.07 8.89
C VAL A 220 6.16 -20.42 10.01
N VAL A 221 7.50 -20.38 9.88
CA VAL A 221 8.38 -19.73 10.86
C VAL A 221 8.06 -18.24 10.99
N LEU A 222 7.91 -17.52 9.87
CA LEU A 222 7.54 -16.09 9.89
C LEU A 222 6.20 -15.85 10.59
N ASN A 223 5.19 -16.68 10.35
CA ASN A 223 3.89 -16.56 11.02
C ASN A 223 3.98 -16.88 12.52
N VAL A 224 4.73 -17.91 12.92
CA VAL A 224 4.93 -18.24 14.33
C VAL A 224 5.67 -17.12 15.06
N LEU A 225 6.73 -16.57 14.47
CA LEU A 225 7.46 -15.42 15.02
C LEU A 225 6.56 -14.20 15.15
N THR A 226 5.69 -13.96 14.16
CA THR A 226 4.74 -12.85 14.20
C THR A 226 3.72 -13.04 15.32
N ILE A 227 3.12 -14.22 15.46
CA ILE A 227 2.20 -14.54 16.57
C ILE A 227 2.90 -14.35 17.92
N PHE A 228 4.10 -14.89 18.07
CA PHE A 228 4.88 -14.77 19.29
C PHE A 228 5.18 -13.30 19.63
N GLY A 229 5.62 -12.50 18.64
CA GLY A 229 5.89 -11.08 18.82
C GLY A 229 4.64 -10.28 19.19
N ILE A 230 3.50 -10.55 18.56
CA ILE A 230 2.23 -9.90 18.93
C ILE A 230 1.76 -10.32 20.34
N LEU A 231 2.02 -11.56 20.76
CA LEU A 231 1.65 -12.02 22.10
C LEU A 231 2.53 -11.44 23.22
N THR A 232 3.82 -11.27 22.96
CA THR A 232 4.81 -10.95 24.00
C THR A 232 5.24 -9.49 24.01
N VAL A 233 5.26 -8.84 22.86
CA VAL A 233 5.89 -7.52 22.68
C VAL A 233 4.88 -6.42 22.36
N TYR A 234 3.84 -6.70 21.57
CA TYR A 234 2.86 -5.70 21.15
C TYR A 234 1.97 -5.24 22.34
N ASP A 235 1.89 -3.92 22.54
CA ASP A 235 1.14 -3.29 23.64
C ASP A 235 -0.05 -2.48 23.12
N ASP A 236 -1.27 -2.90 23.47
CA ASP A 236 -2.52 -2.24 23.08
C ASP A 236 -2.69 -0.84 23.74
N ASN A 237 -1.89 -0.49 24.75
CA ASN A 237 -2.01 0.78 25.47
C ASN A 237 -1.16 1.92 24.88
N VAL A 238 -0.41 1.66 23.80
CA VAL A 238 0.35 2.69 23.09
C VAL A 238 -0.61 3.62 22.38
N THR A 239 -0.42 4.92 22.60
CA THR A 239 -1.25 5.98 22.02
C THR A 239 -0.40 6.94 21.21
N VAL A 240 -1.07 7.87 20.52
CA VAL A 240 -0.41 8.95 19.78
C VAL A 240 0.53 9.80 20.63
N HIS A 241 0.27 9.93 21.94
CA HIS A 241 1.08 10.72 22.86
C HIS A 241 2.41 10.06 23.24
N ASP A 242 2.58 8.78 22.90
CA ASP A 242 3.79 8.02 23.18
C ASP A 242 4.80 8.05 22.04
N GLY A 243 4.40 8.64 20.90
CA GLY A 243 5.23 8.79 19.71
C GLY A 243 6.27 9.91 19.83
N PRO A 244 7.15 10.03 18.83
CA PRO A 244 8.14 11.10 18.80
C PRO A 244 7.47 12.48 18.76
N GLU A 245 8.14 13.47 19.37
CA GLU A 245 7.69 14.86 19.35
C GLU A 245 7.73 15.40 17.92
N GLU A 246 6.73 16.21 17.56
CA GLU A 246 6.74 16.94 16.31
C GLU A 246 7.79 18.06 16.40
N GLU A 247 8.71 18.14 15.43
CA GLU A 247 9.53 19.33 15.27
C GLU A 247 8.59 20.50 14.90
N GLU A 248 8.44 21.48 15.80
CA GLU A 248 7.76 22.73 15.48
C GLU A 248 8.60 23.46 14.41
N VAL A 249 8.17 23.38 13.15
CA VAL A 249 8.73 24.20 12.08
C VAL A 249 8.28 25.64 12.32
N GLU A 250 9.07 26.42 13.07
CA GLU A 250 8.87 27.86 13.23
C GLU A 250 8.82 28.53 11.85
N GLY A 251 7.64 29.02 11.45
CA GLY A 251 7.48 29.93 10.31
C GLY A 251 6.77 29.38 9.07
N GLU A 252 6.39 28.10 9.01
CA GLU A 252 5.38 27.68 8.04
C GLU A 252 3.99 27.96 8.63
N PRO A 253 3.12 28.75 7.98
CA PRO A 253 1.73 28.81 8.40
C PRO A 253 1.25 27.37 8.41
N THR A 254 0.64 26.94 9.52
CA THR A 254 -0.14 25.72 9.59
C THR A 254 -1.17 25.83 8.47
N SER A 255 -0.79 25.31 7.29
CA SER A 255 -1.67 25.16 6.16
C SER A 255 -2.64 24.10 6.61
N ASN A 256 -3.65 24.53 7.38
CA ASN A 256 -4.88 23.84 7.62
C ASN A 256 -5.33 23.38 6.24
N THR A 257 -4.97 22.15 5.90
CA THR A 257 -5.05 21.59 4.55
C THR A 257 -6.52 21.47 4.13
N LEU A 258 -7.44 21.70 5.06
CA LEU A 258 -8.88 21.89 4.87
C LEU A 258 -9.27 23.23 4.21
N SER A 259 -8.38 24.22 4.14
CA SER A 259 -8.68 25.59 3.66
C SER A 259 -7.91 25.98 2.38
N ASN A 260 -7.50 25.00 1.58
CA ASN A 260 -6.73 25.27 0.35
C ASN A 260 -7.69 25.63 -0.82
N PRO A 261 -7.57 26.82 -1.45
CA PRO A 261 -8.51 27.35 -2.46
C PRO A 261 -8.43 26.68 -3.84
N THR A 262 -8.18 25.37 -3.91
CA THR A 262 -8.34 24.56 -5.13
C THR A 262 -9.32 23.41 -4.90
N LEU A 263 -10.49 23.71 -4.35
CA LEU A 263 -11.64 22.81 -4.40
C LEU A 263 -12.06 22.68 -5.87
N MET A 264 -11.36 21.79 -6.60
CA MET A 264 -11.79 21.36 -7.92
C MET A 264 -13.27 20.95 -7.81
N PRO A 265 -14.11 21.36 -8.78
CA PRO A 265 -15.53 21.06 -8.73
C PRO A 265 -15.74 19.56 -8.51
N ASP A 266 -16.70 19.20 -7.65
CA ASP A 266 -16.90 17.80 -7.26
C ASP A 266 -17.08 16.91 -8.48
N ARG A 267 -17.73 17.38 -9.54
CA ARG A 267 -17.85 16.64 -10.81
C ARG A 267 -16.50 16.21 -11.39
N ILE A 268 -15.50 17.10 -11.40
CA ILE A 268 -14.15 16.79 -11.92
C ILE A 268 -13.45 15.78 -11.01
N VAL A 269 -13.65 15.91 -9.70
CA VAL A 269 -13.08 14.97 -8.72
C VAL A 269 -13.70 13.58 -8.89
N HIS A 270 -15.01 13.45 -9.06
CA HIS A 270 -15.67 12.17 -9.29
C HIS A 270 -15.24 11.52 -10.62
N ILE A 271 -15.07 12.30 -11.69
CA ILE A 271 -14.48 11.82 -12.95
C ILE A 271 -13.06 11.31 -12.69
N GLY A 272 -12.25 12.09 -11.97
CA GLY A 272 -10.90 11.69 -11.59
C GLY A 272 -10.87 10.41 -10.77
N VAL A 273 -11.81 10.23 -9.84
CA VAL A 273 -11.94 9.00 -9.07
C VAL A 273 -12.15 7.79 -9.99
N GLY A 274 -13.05 7.90 -10.97
CA GLY A 274 -13.25 6.84 -11.98
C GLY A 274 -11.98 6.55 -12.80
N VAL A 275 -11.27 7.59 -13.24
CA VAL A 275 -10.00 7.46 -13.98
C VAL A 275 -8.96 6.73 -13.14
N PHE A 276 -8.70 7.17 -11.91
CA PHE A 276 -7.68 6.56 -11.05
C PHE A 276 -8.05 5.15 -10.60
N ILE A 277 -9.34 4.83 -10.43
CA ILE A 277 -9.81 3.46 -10.21
C ILE A 277 -9.46 2.57 -11.41
N PHE A 278 -9.71 3.04 -12.63
CA PHE A 278 -9.34 2.33 -13.86
C PHE A 278 -7.82 2.15 -14.00
N LEU A 279 -7.04 3.21 -13.76
CA LEU A 279 -5.58 3.12 -13.77
C LEU A 279 -5.08 2.10 -12.74
N ASN A 280 -5.63 2.11 -11.52
CA ASN A 280 -5.24 1.18 -10.48
C ASN A 280 -5.64 -0.27 -10.81
N PHE A 281 -6.83 -0.48 -11.40
CA PHE A 281 -7.26 -1.77 -11.93
C PHE A 281 -6.22 -2.30 -12.94
N ASN A 282 -5.85 -1.49 -13.93
CA ASN A 282 -4.90 -1.90 -14.97
C ASN A 282 -3.51 -2.17 -14.40
N ALA A 283 -2.97 -1.27 -13.57
CA ALA A 283 -1.64 -1.42 -13.01
C ALA A 283 -1.52 -2.69 -12.13
N ARG A 284 -2.53 -2.97 -11.30
CA ARG A 284 -2.53 -4.13 -10.40
C ARG A 284 -2.84 -5.43 -11.13
N GLY A 285 -3.71 -5.38 -12.12
CA GLY A 285 -4.09 -6.51 -12.95
C GLY A 285 -2.94 -6.94 -13.87
N ILE A 286 -2.28 -6.02 -14.57
CA ILE A 286 -1.11 -6.34 -15.41
C ILE A 286 0.00 -6.94 -14.55
N LEU A 287 0.34 -6.34 -13.40
CA LEU A 287 1.32 -6.92 -12.48
C LEU A 287 0.97 -8.38 -12.12
N SER A 288 -0.30 -8.69 -11.90
CA SER A 288 -0.73 -10.05 -11.57
C SER A 288 -0.72 -11.03 -12.75
N VAL A 289 -0.77 -10.55 -14.00
CA VAL A 289 -0.52 -11.39 -15.18
C VAL A 289 0.93 -11.83 -15.19
N PHE A 290 1.87 -10.90 -14.99
CA PHE A 290 3.30 -11.18 -14.93
C PHE A 290 3.65 -12.13 -13.76
N GLU A 291 2.96 -12.01 -12.63
CA GLU A 291 3.08 -12.97 -11.53
C GLU A 291 2.75 -14.43 -11.92
N THR A 292 1.94 -14.63 -12.99
CA THR A 292 1.61 -15.95 -13.52
C THR A 292 2.54 -16.37 -14.66
N VAL A 293 2.90 -15.45 -15.57
CA VAL A 293 3.64 -15.81 -16.80
C VAL A 293 5.16 -15.77 -16.66
N ASN A 294 5.71 -15.09 -15.65
CA ASN A 294 7.15 -14.85 -15.56
C ASN A 294 8.00 -16.12 -15.43
N VAL A 295 7.58 -17.07 -14.60
CA VAL A 295 8.32 -18.34 -14.44
C VAL A 295 8.22 -19.20 -15.71
N PRO A 296 7.02 -19.43 -16.31
CA PRO A 296 6.93 -20.10 -17.61
C PRO A 296 7.81 -19.48 -18.70
N LEU A 297 7.81 -18.14 -18.82
CA LEU A 297 8.63 -17.43 -19.79
C LEU A 297 10.12 -17.59 -19.51
N PHE A 298 10.52 -17.53 -18.24
CA PHE A 298 11.90 -17.74 -17.82
C PHE A 298 12.40 -19.13 -18.25
N ILE A 299 11.65 -20.17 -17.89
CA ILE A 299 11.97 -21.56 -18.24
C ILE A 299 12.08 -21.75 -19.76
N ALA A 300 11.14 -21.17 -20.52
CA ALA A 300 11.17 -21.21 -21.99
C ALA A 300 12.37 -20.47 -22.59
N ALA A 301 12.77 -19.34 -22.01
CA ALA A 301 13.88 -18.51 -22.51
C ALA A 301 15.27 -19.04 -22.13
N THR A 302 15.37 -19.82 -21.05
CA THR A 302 16.62 -20.42 -20.58
C THR A 302 16.80 -21.89 -20.95
N ASP A 303 15.78 -22.51 -21.55
CA ASP A 303 15.74 -23.96 -21.85
C ASP A 303 16.10 -24.82 -20.61
N SER A 304 15.66 -24.35 -19.44
CA SER A 304 15.98 -24.99 -18.17
C SER A 304 15.02 -26.14 -17.89
N ASP A 305 15.57 -27.24 -17.38
CA ASP A 305 14.77 -28.39 -16.96
C ASP A 305 13.85 -28.01 -15.78
N PRO A 306 12.51 -28.02 -15.96
CA PRO A 306 11.54 -27.68 -14.92
C PRO A 306 11.65 -28.58 -13.66
N GLU A 307 12.14 -29.81 -13.83
CA GLU A 307 12.31 -30.78 -12.75
C GLU A 307 13.64 -30.61 -12.00
N SER A 308 14.54 -29.75 -12.48
CA SER A 308 15.81 -29.48 -11.79
C SER A 308 15.64 -28.55 -10.58
N VAL A 309 16.51 -28.70 -9.57
CA VAL A 309 16.62 -27.74 -8.46
C VAL A 309 17.23 -26.42 -8.94
N SER A 310 18.16 -26.48 -9.89
CA SER A 310 18.82 -25.30 -10.46
C SER A 310 17.82 -24.35 -11.14
N ALA A 311 16.85 -24.87 -11.91
CA ALA A 311 15.82 -24.03 -12.53
C ALA A 311 14.99 -23.23 -11.51
N VAL A 312 14.67 -23.84 -10.36
CA VAL A 312 13.97 -23.18 -9.26
C VAL A 312 14.84 -22.07 -8.65
N VAL A 313 16.11 -22.36 -8.39
CA VAL A 313 17.06 -21.40 -7.82
C VAL A 313 17.27 -20.22 -8.77
N ASP A 314 17.47 -20.49 -10.06
CA ASP A 314 17.73 -19.47 -11.08
C ASP A 314 16.50 -18.59 -11.32
N ALA A 315 15.29 -19.17 -11.39
CA ALA A 315 14.05 -18.40 -11.48
C ALA A 315 13.81 -17.52 -10.23
N SER A 316 14.13 -18.06 -9.04
CA SER A 316 14.03 -17.31 -7.78
C SER A 316 15.01 -16.13 -7.73
N ASN A 317 16.26 -16.36 -8.15
CA ASN A 317 17.28 -15.32 -8.25
C ASN A 317 16.90 -14.26 -9.30
N PHE A 318 16.37 -14.67 -10.45
CA PHE A 318 15.88 -13.75 -11.47
C PHE A 318 14.80 -12.81 -10.92
N GLN A 319 13.78 -13.35 -10.25
CA GLN A 319 12.74 -12.53 -9.61
C GLN A 319 13.29 -11.64 -8.50
N PHE A 320 14.23 -12.14 -7.69
CA PHE A 320 14.90 -11.36 -6.66
C PHE A 320 15.62 -10.14 -7.24
N TYR A 321 16.40 -10.34 -8.32
CA TYR A 321 17.10 -9.24 -8.99
C TYR A 321 16.14 -8.24 -9.63
N LEU A 322 15.05 -8.70 -10.27
CA LEU A 322 14.01 -7.81 -10.75
C LEU A 322 13.36 -7.00 -9.63
N GLY A 323 13.15 -7.61 -8.46
CA GLY A 323 12.66 -6.95 -7.26
C GLY A 323 13.63 -5.89 -6.73
N LEU A 324 14.94 -6.21 -6.68
CA LEU A 324 15.99 -5.28 -6.24
C LEU A 324 16.10 -4.07 -7.17
N LEU A 325 16.03 -4.28 -8.48
CA LEU A 325 15.95 -3.20 -9.46
C LEU A 325 14.66 -2.39 -9.28
N GLY A 326 13.56 -3.03 -8.88
CA GLY A 326 12.32 -2.36 -8.51
C GLY A 326 12.46 -1.39 -7.35
N LEU A 327 13.30 -1.70 -6.36
CA LEU A 327 13.57 -0.79 -5.24
C LEU A 327 14.25 0.51 -5.71
N LEU A 328 15.12 0.43 -6.72
CA LEU A 328 15.75 1.62 -7.32
C LEU A 328 14.70 2.55 -7.95
N SER A 329 13.62 2.00 -8.51
CA SER A 329 12.50 2.80 -9.01
C SER A 329 11.80 3.58 -7.89
N TYR A 330 11.63 2.99 -6.70
CA TYR A 330 11.09 3.72 -5.54
C TYR A 330 12.01 4.85 -5.08
N PHE A 331 13.31 4.60 -4.97
CA PHE A 331 14.28 5.65 -4.62
C PHE A 331 14.29 6.77 -5.67
N SER A 332 14.14 6.43 -6.95
CA SER A 332 14.05 7.40 -8.03
C SER A 332 12.81 8.30 -7.89
N ILE A 333 11.65 7.74 -7.53
CA ILE A 333 10.43 8.52 -7.27
C ILE A 333 10.68 9.53 -6.15
N GLU A 334 11.31 9.10 -5.06
CA GLU A 334 11.57 9.96 -3.90
C GLU A 334 12.61 11.05 -4.21
N PHE A 335 13.72 10.69 -4.83
CA PHE A 335 14.79 11.62 -5.18
C PHE A 335 14.33 12.71 -6.16
N PHE A 336 13.47 12.36 -7.12
CA PHE A 336 12.96 13.30 -8.13
C PHE A 336 11.55 13.81 -7.81
N ARG A 337 11.02 13.60 -6.60
CA ARG A 337 9.64 13.97 -6.20
C ARG A 337 9.32 15.44 -6.37
N HIS A 338 10.32 16.32 -6.26
CA HIS A 338 10.18 17.76 -6.40
C HIS A 338 10.35 18.26 -7.85
N LYS A 339 10.96 17.45 -8.72
CA LYS A 339 11.27 17.85 -10.11
C LYS A 339 10.21 17.38 -11.11
N ILE A 340 9.52 16.28 -10.83
CA ILE A 340 8.58 15.64 -11.75
C ILE A 340 7.19 15.62 -11.12
N ARG A 341 6.19 16.10 -11.86
CA ARG A 341 4.78 16.06 -11.44
C ARG A 341 4.27 14.63 -11.35
N ASN A 342 3.40 14.34 -10.39
CA ASN A 342 2.81 13.02 -10.19
C ASN A 342 2.18 12.43 -11.47
N GLU A 343 1.46 13.22 -12.27
CA GLU A 343 0.86 12.74 -13.52
C GLU A 343 1.91 12.24 -14.55
N ASN A 344 3.07 12.89 -14.65
CA ASN A 344 4.13 12.51 -15.57
C ASN A 344 4.78 11.19 -15.13
N TRP A 345 4.90 10.98 -13.82
CA TRP A 345 5.34 9.70 -13.27
C TRP A 345 4.38 8.57 -13.62
N VAL A 346 3.06 8.79 -13.51
CA VAL A 346 2.07 7.77 -13.89
C VAL A 346 2.16 7.46 -15.39
N HIS A 347 2.30 8.48 -16.25
CA HIS A 347 2.53 8.28 -17.68
C HIS A 347 3.81 7.48 -17.95
N LEU A 348 4.92 7.81 -17.29
CA LEU A 348 6.18 7.08 -17.40
C LEU A 348 6.01 5.62 -16.99
N GLY A 349 5.33 5.35 -15.87
CA GLY A 349 5.03 4.00 -15.41
C GLY A 349 4.30 3.18 -16.48
N PHE A 350 3.16 3.67 -16.98
CA PHE A 350 2.41 2.95 -18.02
C PHE A 350 3.15 2.87 -19.36
N ALA A 351 3.97 3.86 -19.71
CA ALA A 351 4.79 3.82 -20.92
C ALA A 351 5.87 2.73 -20.84
N MET A 352 6.48 2.53 -19.68
CA MET A 352 7.44 1.44 -19.46
C MET A 352 6.76 0.07 -19.50
N VAL A 353 5.58 -0.07 -18.86
CA VAL A 353 4.78 -1.31 -18.98
C VAL A 353 4.38 -1.58 -20.44
N LEU A 354 3.95 -0.54 -21.16
CA LEU A 354 3.61 -0.63 -22.58
C LEU A 354 4.81 -1.12 -23.41
N ALA A 355 5.97 -0.49 -23.25
CA ALA A 355 7.19 -0.84 -23.99
C ALA A 355 7.62 -2.29 -23.73
N GLY A 356 7.58 -2.75 -22.48
CA GLY A 356 7.91 -4.14 -22.16
C GLY A 356 6.91 -5.15 -22.73
N ASN A 357 5.59 -4.86 -22.70
CA ASN A 357 4.61 -5.74 -23.34
C ASN A 357 4.70 -5.72 -24.87
N VAL A 358 5.05 -4.59 -25.50
CA VAL A 358 5.35 -4.52 -26.94
C VAL A 358 6.55 -5.40 -27.28
N LEU A 359 7.61 -5.36 -26.46
CA LEU A 359 8.78 -6.24 -26.68
C LEU A 359 8.38 -7.72 -26.59
N LEU A 360 7.53 -8.10 -25.64
CA LEU A 360 7.04 -9.48 -25.49
C LEU A 360 6.08 -9.91 -26.61
N ALA A 361 5.25 -9.00 -27.12
CA ALA A 361 4.30 -9.29 -28.19
C ALA A 361 4.97 -9.42 -29.56
N LEU A 362 6.08 -8.71 -29.80
CA LEU A 362 6.76 -8.65 -31.10
C LEU A 362 7.86 -9.70 -31.28
N VAL A 363 8.23 -10.44 -30.23
CA VAL A 363 9.29 -11.46 -30.31
C VAL A 363 8.67 -12.83 -30.62
N PRO A 364 8.94 -13.42 -31.80
CA PRO A 364 8.43 -14.74 -32.17
C PRO A 364 9.18 -15.86 -31.45
N GLU A 365 8.52 -17.03 -31.35
CA GLU A 365 8.82 -18.41 -30.86
C GLU A 365 10.14 -18.75 -30.13
N ASN A 366 11.24 -17.99 -30.26
CA ASN A 366 12.52 -18.17 -29.58
C ASN A 366 12.94 -16.88 -28.85
N MET A 367 12.30 -16.59 -27.71
CA MET A 367 12.66 -15.45 -26.88
C MET A 367 13.99 -15.71 -26.17
N THR A 368 14.99 -14.86 -26.40
CA THR A 368 16.28 -14.98 -25.69
C THR A 368 16.16 -14.47 -24.25
N PHE A 369 16.97 -15.02 -23.34
CA PHE A 369 17.04 -14.57 -21.95
C PHE A 369 17.27 -13.05 -21.82
N THR A 370 18.08 -12.44 -22.70
CA THR A 370 18.32 -10.99 -22.70
C THR A 370 17.08 -10.19 -23.06
N GLN A 371 16.29 -10.64 -24.03
CA GLN A 371 15.04 -9.99 -24.42
C GLN A 371 14.00 -10.10 -23.31
N LEU A 372 13.87 -11.28 -22.70
CA LEU A 372 13.00 -11.47 -21.53
C LEU A 372 13.43 -10.56 -20.38
N SER A 373 14.72 -10.54 -20.05
CA SER A 373 15.26 -9.72 -18.96
C SER A 373 14.99 -8.23 -19.17
N LEU A 374 15.14 -7.73 -20.41
CA LEU A 374 14.84 -6.34 -20.73
C LEU A 374 13.33 -6.05 -20.64
N ALA A 375 12.49 -6.93 -21.16
CA ALA A 375 11.03 -6.77 -21.07
C ALA A 375 10.57 -6.76 -19.60
N GLU A 376 11.00 -7.73 -18.81
CA GLU A 376 10.67 -7.83 -17.39
C GLU A 376 11.23 -6.66 -16.58
N PHE A 377 12.43 -6.17 -16.88
CA PHE A 377 12.94 -4.96 -16.24
C PHE A 377 12.01 -3.76 -16.48
N LEU A 378 11.55 -3.56 -17.72
CA LEU A 378 10.64 -2.46 -18.06
C LEU A 378 9.28 -2.61 -17.37
N VAL A 379 8.71 -3.83 -17.34
CA VAL A 379 7.40 -4.07 -16.75
C VAL A 379 7.46 -4.17 -15.22
N TRP A 380 8.25 -5.10 -14.70
CA TRP A 380 8.27 -5.50 -13.29
C TRP A 380 9.08 -4.56 -12.42
N SER A 381 10.26 -4.14 -12.86
CA SER A 381 11.17 -3.32 -12.05
C SER A 381 10.86 -1.83 -12.18
N VAL A 382 10.42 -1.34 -13.35
CA VAL A 382 10.17 0.10 -13.56
C VAL A 382 8.69 0.41 -13.61
N GLY A 383 7.98 -0.15 -14.59
CA GLY A 383 6.62 0.24 -14.94
C GLY A 383 5.60 -0.01 -13.83
N CYS A 384 5.53 -1.23 -13.28
CA CYS A 384 4.55 -1.61 -12.26
C CYS A 384 4.78 -0.90 -10.91
N PRO A 385 6.00 -0.81 -10.36
CA PRO A 385 6.28 -0.07 -9.13
C PRO A 385 5.88 1.41 -9.22
N ILE A 386 6.26 2.08 -10.30
CA ILE A 386 5.90 3.49 -10.53
C ILE A 386 4.38 3.63 -10.68
N SER A 387 3.76 2.83 -11.55
CA SER A 387 2.32 2.94 -11.82
C SER A 387 1.50 2.69 -10.56
N THR A 388 1.79 1.63 -9.81
CA THR A 388 0.99 1.27 -8.61
C THR A 388 1.17 2.28 -7.46
N THR A 389 2.38 2.78 -7.25
CA THR A 389 2.69 3.71 -6.14
C THR A 389 2.18 5.11 -6.43
N VAL A 390 2.46 5.62 -7.63
CA VAL A 390 2.14 7.00 -7.98
C VAL A 390 0.65 7.15 -8.25
N VAL A 391 -0.04 6.14 -8.79
CA VAL A 391 -1.52 6.13 -8.89
C VAL A 391 -2.15 6.26 -7.52
N LEU A 392 -1.69 5.50 -6.52
CA LEU A 392 -2.20 5.59 -5.15
C LEU A 392 -1.95 6.97 -4.53
N ALA A 393 -0.73 7.49 -4.67
CA ALA A 393 -0.36 8.81 -4.15
C ALA A 393 -1.14 9.95 -4.82
N ALA A 394 -1.28 9.91 -6.15
CA ALA A 394 -2.04 10.88 -6.92
C ALA A 394 -3.54 10.81 -6.62
N PHE A 395 -4.09 9.62 -6.40
CA PHE A 395 -5.47 9.44 -5.97
C PHE A 395 -5.72 10.05 -4.58
N SER A 396 -4.82 9.84 -3.61
CA SER A 396 -4.92 10.47 -2.29
C SER A 396 -4.89 12.01 -2.39
N LYS A 397 -3.96 12.55 -3.19
CA LYS A 397 -3.89 14.00 -3.44
C LYS A 397 -5.13 14.54 -4.15
N LEU A 398 -5.73 13.78 -5.07
CA LEU A 398 -6.97 14.15 -5.75
C LEU A 398 -8.14 14.31 -4.77
N LEU A 399 -8.24 13.40 -3.78
CA LEU A 399 -9.28 13.48 -2.76
C LEU A 399 -9.06 14.67 -1.81
N GLY A 400 -7.80 15.00 -1.51
CA GLY A 400 -7.46 16.12 -0.62
C GLY A 400 -8.09 15.93 0.76
N GLY A 401 -8.74 16.97 1.29
CA GLY A 401 -9.44 16.93 2.58
C GLY A 401 -10.79 16.20 2.59
N ARG A 402 -11.24 15.60 1.48
CA ARG A 402 -12.52 14.87 1.42
C ARG A 402 -12.45 13.54 2.18
N PRO A 403 -13.58 12.97 2.63
CA PRO A 403 -13.60 11.65 3.26
C PRO A 403 -12.93 10.57 2.38
N GLN A 404 -11.73 10.12 2.77
CA GLN A 404 -10.92 9.24 1.93
C GLN A 404 -11.20 7.74 2.15
N GLY A 405 -11.73 7.36 3.31
CA GLY A 405 -11.85 5.95 3.71
C GLY A 405 -12.57 5.06 2.70
N THR A 406 -13.81 5.43 2.33
CA THR A 406 -14.63 4.67 1.39
C THR A 406 -13.99 4.60 -0.01
N LEU A 407 -13.44 5.72 -0.49
CA LEU A 407 -12.86 5.81 -1.82
C LEU A 407 -11.52 5.06 -1.92
N MET A 408 -10.71 5.09 -0.86
CA MET A 408 -9.50 4.26 -0.74
C MET A 408 -9.84 2.76 -0.62
N GLY A 409 -10.93 2.44 0.08
CA GLY A 409 -11.48 1.08 0.13
C GLY A 409 -11.92 0.58 -1.23
N LEU A 410 -12.61 1.42 -2.01
CA LEU A 410 -13.04 1.11 -3.38
C LEU A 410 -11.85 0.92 -4.33
N LEU A 411 -10.83 1.80 -4.23
CA LEU A 411 -9.58 1.67 -4.97
C LEU A 411 -8.90 0.32 -4.66
N GLY A 412 -8.77 -0.02 -3.37
CA GLY A 412 -8.19 -1.29 -2.93
C GLY A 412 -8.99 -2.52 -3.36
N SER A 413 -10.32 -2.46 -3.29
CA SER A 413 -11.20 -3.55 -3.71
C SER A 413 -11.09 -3.81 -5.21
N THR A 414 -11.06 -2.74 -6.02
CA THR A 414 -10.89 -2.82 -7.47
C THR A 414 -9.52 -3.44 -7.84
N ALA A 415 -8.46 -3.12 -7.09
CA ALA A 415 -7.17 -3.79 -7.25
C ALA A 415 -7.27 -5.29 -7.00
N CYS A 416 -7.95 -5.74 -5.93
CA CYS A 416 -8.13 -7.17 -5.69
C CYS A 416 -8.93 -7.84 -6.79
N ILE A 417 -10.01 -7.22 -7.28
CA ILE A 417 -10.79 -7.74 -8.41
C ILE A 417 -9.91 -7.92 -9.65
N SER A 418 -9.09 -6.92 -10.00
CA SER A 418 -8.16 -7.04 -11.13
C SER A 418 -7.21 -8.22 -10.98
N ARG A 419 -6.69 -8.45 -9.76
CA ARG A 419 -5.78 -9.54 -9.41
C ARG A 419 -6.48 -10.89 -9.21
N SER A 420 -7.79 -10.94 -9.31
CA SER A 420 -8.58 -12.17 -9.36
C SER A 420 -8.97 -12.54 -10.78
N VAL A 421 -9.15 -11.56 -11.66
CA VAL A 421 -9.61 -11.81 -13.04
C VAL A 421 -8.44 -11.92 -14.02
N LEU A 422 -7.51 -10.96 -14.02
CA LEU A 422 -6.48 -10.87 -15.08
C LEU A 422 -5.47 -12.03 -15.06
N PRO A 423 -5.07 -12.62 -13.91
CA PRO A 423 -4.20 -13.81 -13.91
C PRO A 423 -4.78 -15.04 -14.59
N LEU A 424 -6.10 -15.04 -14.88
CA LEU A 424 -6.77 -16.10 -15.63
C LEU A 424 -6.70 -15.88 -17.14
N LEU A 425 -6.24 -14.73 -17.62
CA LEU A 425 -6.13 -14.45 -19.06
C LEU A 425 -5.21 -15.46 -19.78
N PRO A 426 -4.02 -15.83 -19.27
CA PRO A 426 -3.19 -16.86 -19.91
C PRO A 426 -3.87 -18.22 -20.04
N ALA A 427 -4.89 -18.51 -19.21
CA ALA A 427 -5.62 -19.78 -19.21
C ALA A 427 -6.61 -19.91 -20.37
N VAL A 428 -7.14 -18.78 -20.86
CA VAL A 428 -8.23 -18.77 -21.84
C VAL A 428 -7.74 -18.60 -23.28
N VAL A 429 -6.42 -18.50 -23.47
CA VAL A 429 -5.77 -18.34 -24.77
C VAL A 429 -4.76 -19.47 -25.00
N SER A 430 -4.55 -19.85 -26.26
CA SER A 430 -3.66 -20.96 -26.62
C SER A 430 -2.17 -20.60 -26.59
N THR A 431 -1.85 -19.31 -26.68
CA THR A 431 -0.48 -18.76 -26.65
C THR A 431 -0.45 -17.53 -25.75
N LEU A 432 0.73 -17.11 -25.28
CA LEU A 432 0.85 -15.91 -24.44
C LEU A 432 0.73 -14.60 -25.22
N GLU A 433 0.86 -14.62 -26.55
CA GLU A 433 0.85 -13.43 -27.41
C GLU A 433 -0.42 -12.56 -27.21
N PRO A 434 -1.66 -13.10 -27.23
CA PRO A 434 -2.86 -12.30 -27.02
C PRO A 434 -2.91 -11.64 -25.63
N VAL A 435 -2.29 -12.24 -24.61
CA VAL A 435 -2.21 -11.66 -23.26
C VAL A 435 -1.41 -10.36 -23.30
N PHE A 436 -0.28 -10.34 -24.00
CA PHE A 436 0.54 -9.13 -24.13
C PHE A 436 -0.18 -8.05 -24.95
N TRP A 437 -0.91 -8.42 -26.00
CA TRP A 437 -1.75 -7.48 -26.75
C TRP A 437 -2.86 -6.86 -25.90
N ILE A 438 -3.52 -7.65 -25.04
CA ILE A 438 -4.50 -7.11 -24.08
C ILE A 438 -3.82 -6.10 -23.15
N ASN A 439 -2.65 -6.44 -22.59
CA ASN A 439 -1.90 -5.53 -21.72
C ASN A 439 -1.48 -4.24 -22.45
N ILE A 440 -1.07 -4.31 -23.72
CA ILE A 440 -0.76 -3.15 -24.57
C ILE A 440 -1.98 -2.23 -24.67
N VAL A 441 -3.16 -2.77 -24.95
CA VAL A 441 -4.41 -2.00 -25.03
C VAL A 441 -4.77 -1.36 -23.69
N LEU A 442 -4.63 -2.10 -22.59
CA LEU A 442 -4.87 -1.57 -21.24
C LEU A 442 -3.90 -0.42 -20.91
N CYS A 443 -2.60 -0.56 -21.21
CA CYS A 443 -1.62 0.52 -21.01
C CYS A 443 -1.89 1.74 -21.90
N ALA A 444 -2.15 1.54 -23.19
CA ALA A 444 -2.44 2.62 -24.12
C ALA A 444 -3.70 3.39 -23.68
N SER A 445 -4.75 2.68 -23.28
CA SER A 445 -5.97 3.29 -22.76
C SER A 445 -5.73 4.06 -21.46
N SER A 446 -4.92 3.54 -20.53
CA SER A 446 -4.50 4.25 -19.31
C SER A 446 -3.78 5.56 -19.62
N ILE A 447 -2.83 5.55 -20.56
CA ILE A 447 -2.07 6.74 -20.97
C ILE A 447 -3.02 7.77 -21.59
N VAL A 448 -3.87 7.37 -22.53
CA VAL A 448 -4.82 8.28 -23.20
C VAL A 448 -5.81 8.86 -22.20
N LEU A 449 -6.36 8.05 -21.31
CA LEU A 449 -7.34 8.48 -20.31
C LEU A 449 -6.73 9.46 -19.31
N LEU A 450 -5.51 9.20 -18.83
CA LEU A 450 -4.80 10.11 -17.93
C LEU A 450 -4.44 11.43 -18.62
N TRP A 451 -4.00 11.38 -19.89
CA TRP A 451 -3.69 12.57 -20.66
C TRP A 451 -4.94 13.44 -20.86
N TRP A 452 -6.06 12.82 -21.23
CA TRP A 452 -7.36 13.47 -21.36
C TRP A 452 -7.81 14.11 -20.04
N TYR A 453 -7.73 13.36 -18.93
CA TYR A 453 -8.12 13.84 -17.61
C TYR A 453 -7.24 15.03 -17.16
N THR A 454 -5.93 14.95 -17.39
CA THR A 454 -5.00 16.04 -17.06
C THR A 454 -5.33 17.30 -17.87
N GLY A 455 -5.65 17.14 -19.16
CA GLY A 455 -6.13 18.22 -20.01
C GLY A 455 -7.45 18.84 -19.51
N LEU A 456 -8.40 18.00 -19.07
CA LEU A 456 -9.67 18.44 -18.48
C LEU A 456 -9.45 19.25 -17.19
N VAL A 457 -8.59 18.76 -16.30
CA VAL A 457 -8.23 19.45 -15.04
C VAL A 457 -7.58 20.80 -15.35
N HIS A 458 -6.65 20.84 -16.31
CA HIS A 458 -5.98 22.08 -16.69
C HIS A 458 -6.96 23.12 -17.24
N ARG A 459 -7.84 22.72 -18.18
CA ARG A 459 -8.89 23.59 -18.72
C ARG A 459 -9.83 24.13 -17.63
N THR A 460 -10.24 23.27 -16.70
CA THR A 460 -11.12 23.67 -15.59
C THR A 460 -10.43 24.68 -14.67
N LYS A 461 -9.16 24.44 -14.32
CA LYS A 461 -8.39 25.37 -13.50
C LYS A 461 -8.23 26.74 -14.17
N MET A 462 -7.96 26.77 -15.48
CA MET A 462 -7.85 28.02 -16.22
C MET A 462 -9.19 28.77 -16.27
N ALA A 463 -10.31 28.06 -16.46
CA ALA A 463 -11.64 28.68 -16.42
C ALA A 463 -11.96 29.28 -15.04
N MET A 464 -11.68 28.55 -13.95
CA MET A 464 -11.89 29.07 -12.60
C MET A 464 -11.01 30.28 -12.28
N LEU A 465 -9.76 30.30 -12.75
CA LEU A 465 -8.89 31.47 -12.58
C LEU A 465 -9.42 32.68 -13.35
N ALA A 466 -9.93 32.48 -14.57
CA ALA A 466 -10.56 33.54 -15.35
C ALA A 466 -11.84 34.06 -14.67
N ASP A 467 -12.66 33.19 -14.08
CA ASP A 467 -13.85 33.58 -13.32
C ASP A 467 -13.46 34.42 -12.08
N VAL A 468 -12.43 34.01 -11.34
CA VAL A 468 -11.91 34.77 -10.18
C VAL A 468 -11.35 36.11 -10.61
N GLU A 469 -10.59 36.18 -11.70
CA GLU A 469 -10.08 37.44 -12.25
C GLU A 469 -11.23 38.36 -12.69
N SER A 470 -12.27 37.81 -13.32
CA SER A 470 -13.46 38.57 -13.71
C SER A 470 -14.23 39.11 -12.50
N ALA A 471 -14.42 38.30 -11.46
CA ALA A 471 -15.07 38.70 -10.22
C ALA A 471 -14.25 39.77 -9.48
N TYR A 472 -12.92 39.62 -9.45
CA TYR A 472 -12.02 40.63 -8.88
C TYR A 472 -12.13 41.95 -9.63
N ARG A 473 -12.14 41.94 -10.98
CA ARG A 473 -12.31 43.15 -11.80
C ARG A 473 -13.66 43.85 -11.58
N VAL A 474 -14.73 43.11 -11.28
CA VAL A 474 -16.06 43.68 -11.00
C VAL A 474 -16.11 44.32 -9.60
N VAL A 475 -15.41 43.75 -8.62
CA VAL A 475 -15.39 44.24 -7.23
C VAL A 475 -14.33 45.33 -7.00
N SER A 476 -13.33 45.42 -7.87
CA SER A 476 -12.31 46.47 -7.81
C SER A 476 -12.93 47.84 -8.14
N PRO A 477 -12.70 48.89 -7.31
CA PRO A 477 -13.17 50.24 -7.65
C PRO A 477 -12.55 50.70 -8.98
N PRO A 478 -13.24 51.55 -9.76
CA PRO A 478 -12.69 52.08 -11.01
C PRO A 478 -11.38 52.81 -10.70
N ASN A 479 -10.28 52.37 -11.32
CA ASN A 479 -9.01 53.07 -11.24
C ASN A 479 -9.21 54.52 -11.67
N ASP A 480 -8.92 55.47 -10.78
CA ASP A 480 -8.82 56.88 -11.13
C ASP A 480 -7.67 57.03 -12.15
N PRO A 481 -7.93 57.47 -13.39
CA PRO A 481 -6.91 57.61 -14.42
C PRO A 481 -5.82 58.65 -14.08
N ARG A 482 -5.92 59.36 -12.94
CA ARG A 482 -4.91 60.31 -12.46
C ARG A 482 -3.96 59.78 -11.38
N SER A 483 -4.13 58.55 -10.91
CA SER A 483 -3.23 57.96 -9.90
C SER A 483 -2.17 57.06 -10.55
N PRO A 484 -0.87 57.40 -10.48
CA PRO A 484 0.18 56.53 -11.02
C PRO A 484 0.40 55.26 -10.18
N LEU A 485 -0.07 55.23 -8.94
CA LEU A 485 0.07 54.13 -7.99
C LEU A 485 -1.14 54.16 -7.05
N GLY A 486 -2.03 53.17 -7.14
CA GLY A 486 -3.24 53.06 -6.33
C GLY A 486 -2.96 52.91 -4.83
N SER A 487 -2.68 54.01 -4.14
CA SER A 487 -2.84 54.12 -2.70
C SER A 487 -3.88 55.20 -2.42
N ASP A 488 -5.02 54.81 -1.84
CA ASP A 488 -5.86 55.76 -1.14
C ASP A 488 -5.02 56.40 -0.03
N LYS A 489 -5.03 57.73 0.05
CA LYS A 489 -4.44 58.45 1.18
C LYS A 489 -5.22 58.04 2.42
N ALA A 490 -4.60 57.28 3.31
CA ALA A 490 -5.04 57.18 4.68
C ALA A 490 -4.79 58.55 5.32
N ASP A 491 -5.84 59.34 5.49
CA ASP A 491 -5.80 60.55 6.30
C ASP A 491 -5.57 60.12 7.75
N PHE A 492 -4.34 60.29 8.25
CA PHE A 492 -4.05 60.21 9.67
C PHE A 492 -4.50 61.53 10.31
N PRO A 493 -5.33 61.52 11.37
CA PRO A 493 -5.62 62.73 12.11
C PRO A 493 -4.35 63.21 12.82
N GLU A 494 -3.93 64.43 12.53
CA GLU A 494 -2.95 65.16 13.32
C GLU A 494 -3.57 65.41 14.71
N ASN A 495 -3.00 64.78 15.74
CA ASN A 495 -3.29 65.13 17.12
C ASN A 495 -2.49 66.39 17.48
N ASP A 496 -3.21 67.50 17.67
CA ASP A 496 -2.78 68.68 18.44
C ASP A 496 -2.73 68.37 19.95
#